data_AF-A0A949CKM2-F1
#
_entry.id   AF-A0A949CKM2-F1
#
_cell.length_a   1.000
_cell.length_b   1.000
_cell.length_c   1.000
_cell.angle_alpha   90.00
_cell.angle_beta   90.00
_cell.angle_gamma   90.00
#
_symmetry.space_group_name_H-M   'P 1'
#
loop_
_entity.id
_entity.type
_entity.pdbx_description
1 polymer ?
#
loop_
_entity_poly.entity_id
_entity_poly.type
_entity_poly.pdbx_seq_one_letter_code
_entity_poly.pdbx_strand_id
1 'polypeptide(L)'
;GFQVVAWANVSQRGHYHRMHNHPGSAWSGCYYVHGTSNPNSLAGTLELYDPRPFTEMVDVPGKPYGQRIVIRPEPGLLILFPGWLYHFVHPVDSDEPRISIAFNSIWKTV
;
A
#
# COMPACT_ATOMS: atom_id res chain seq x y z
N GLY A 1 -22.06 4.62 10.18
CA GLY A 1 -21.62 5.10 8.85
C GLY A 1 -20.11 5.28 8.85
N PHE A 2 -19.47 5.46 7.69
CA PHE A 2 -18.02 5.67 7.63
C PHE A 2 -17.65 7.15 7.68
N GLN A 3 -16.54 7.47 8.36
CA GLN A 3 -15.82 8.73 8.20
C GLN A 3 -14.59 8.47 7.33
N VAL A 4 -14.43 9.25 6.26
CA VAL A 4 -13.24 9.19 5.41
C VAL A 4 -12.31 10.36 5.74
N VAL A 5 -11.03 10.04 5.98
CA VAL A 5 -9.95 11.02 6.14
C VAL A 5 -8.91 10.72 5.08
N ALA A 6 -8.52 11.71 4.29
CA ALA A 6 -7.61 11.54 3.16
C ALA A 6 -6.46 12.56 3.17
N TRP A 7 -5.33 12.20 2.57
CA TRP A 7 -4.15 13.04 2.44
C TRP A 7 -3.39 12.75 1.14
N ALA A 8 -2.67 13.76 0.65
CA ALA A 8 -1.81 13.64 -0.52
C ALA A 8 -0.39 13.23 -0.12
N ASN A 9 0.26 12.43 -0.97
CA ASN A 9 1.66 12.06 -0.87
C ASN A 9 2.34 12.41 -2.19
N VAL A 10 3.50 13.08 -2.12
CA VAL A 10 4.37 13.37 -3.26
C VAL A 10 5.75 12.82 -2.93
N SER A 11 6.08 11.66 -3.49
CA SER A 11 7.31 10.93 -3.20
C SER A 11 8.31 11.10 -4.33
N GLN A 12 9.44 11.74 -4.05
CA GLN A 12 10.58 11.88 -4.96
C GLN A 12 11.51 10.66 -4.87
N ARG A 13 12.53 10.61 -5.74
CA ARG A 13 13.58 9.57 -5.70
C ARG A 13 14.10 9.35 -4.27
N GLY A 14 14.16 8.10 -3.85
CA GLY A 14 14.59 7.68 -2.52
C GLY A 14 13.53 7.78 -1.42
N HIS A 15 12.42 8.50 -1.62
CA HIS A 15 11.32 8.54 -0.65
C HIS A 15 10.61 7.18 -0.61
N TYR A 16 10.21 6.77 0.60
CA TYR A 16 9.58 5.49 0.88
C TYR A 16 8.74 5.59 2.16
N HIS A 17 7.76 4.70 2.34
CA HIS A 17 7.03 4.59 3.60
C HIS A 17 7.39 3.29 4.28
N ARG A 18 7.90 3.38 5.52
CA ARG A 18 8.23 2.21 6.35
C ARG A 18 7.02 1.31 6.54
N MET A 19 7.27 0.06 6.93
CA MET A 19 6.19 -0.90 7.14
C MET A 19 5.29 -0.41 8.28
N HIS A 20 3.99 -0.29 8.02
CA HIS A 20 3.01 0.19 8.99
C HIS A 20 1.60 -0.31 8.65
N ASN A 21 0.65 0.02 9.53
CA ASN A 21 -0.79 -0.15 9.31
C ASN A 21 -1.52 1.13 9.78
N HIS A 22 -2.85 1.14 9.74
CA HIS A 22 -3.69 2.29 10.10
C HIS A 22 -4.64 1.96 11.26
N PRO A 23 -4.22 2.17 12.52
CA PRO A 23 -5.04 1.91 13.69
C PRO A 23 -6.41 2.61 13.64
N GLY A 24 -7.46 1.90 14.06
CA GLY A 24 -8.83 2.41 14.07
C GLY A 24 -9.53 2.48 12.71
N SER A 25 -8.83 2.18 11.62
CA SER A 25 -9.42 2.19 10.27
C SER A 25 -9.96 0.81 9.90
N ALA A 26 -11.23 0.74 9.50
CA ALA A 26 -11.80 -0.50 8.96
C ALA A 26 -11.16 -0.82 7.61
N TRP A 27 -11.05 0.19 6.76
CA TRP A 27 -10.38 0.11 5.46
C TRP A 27 -9.40 1.26 5.30
N SER A 28 -8.32 0.99 4.58
CA SER A 28 -7.40 1.99 4.06
C SER A 28 -7.28 1.82 2.57
N GLY A 29 -6.87 2.88 1.88
CA GLY A 29 -6.74 2.83 0.44
C GLY A 29 -5.82 3.90 -0.11
N CYS A 30 -5.53 3.76 -1.39
CA CYS A 30 -4.61 4.64 -2.11
C CYS A 30 -5.09 4.78 -3.55
N TYR A 31 -5.32 6.02 -3.97
CA TYR A 31 -5.53 6.39 -5.37
C TYR A 31 -4.23 6.91 -5.96
N TYR A 32 -3.84 6.42 -7.13
CA TYR A 32 -2.63 6.83 -7.82
C TYR A 32 -2.95 7.93 -8.83
N VAL A 33 -2.49 9.15 -8.54
CA VAL A 33 -2.59 10.29 -9.45
C VAL A 33 -1.50 10.20 -10.51
N HIS A 34 -0.28 9.87 -10.07
CA HIS A 34 0.88 9.69 -10.94
C HIS A 34 1.81 8.62 -10.35
N GLY A 35 2.45 7.86 -11.23
CA GLY A 35 3.47 6.90 -10.84
C GLY A 35 3.91 6.08 -12.03
N THR A 36 5.20 5.82 -12.11
CA THR A 36 5.79 4.93 -13.10
C THR A 36 6.05 3.59 -12.44
N SER A 37 5.65 2.50 -13.09
CA SER A 37 5.98 1.15 -12.65
C SER A 37 6.92 0.47 -13.63
N ASN A 38 7.84 -0.33 -13.10
CA ASN A 38 8.70 -1.20 -13.88
C ASN A 38 8.37 -2.65 -13.47
N PRO A 39 7.95 -3.54 -14.40
CA PRO A 39 7.65 -4.92 -14.08
C PRO A 39 8.79 -5.67 -13.39
N ASN A 40 10.04 -5.29 -13.70
CA ASN A 40 11.27 -5.91 -13.22
C ASN A 40 11.87 -5.24 -11.98
N SER A 41 11.16 -4.29 -11.35
CA SER A 41 11.60 -3.59 -10.14
C SER A 41 10.47 -3.45 -9.12
N LEU A 42 10.83 -3.35 -7.84
CA LEU A 42 9.88 -3.02 -6.76
C LEU A 42 9.77 -1.51 -6.51
N ALA A 43 10.56 -0.68 -7.20
CA ALA A 43 10.60 0.76 -6.96
C ALA A 43 9.21 1.41 -6.96
N GLY A 44 8.89 2.16 -5.90
CA GLY A 44 7.61 2.85 -5.73
C GLY A 44 6.37 1.96 -5.60
N THR A 45 6.53 0.63 -5.55
CA THR A 45 5.41 -0.30 -5.40
C THR A 45 4.87 -0.30 -3.97
N LEU A 46 3.57 -0.56 -3.83
CA LEU A 46 2.97 -0.90 -2.55
C LEU A 46 3.05 -2.41 -2.37
N GLU A 47 3.52 -2.83 -1.21
CA GLU A 47 3.60 -4.24 -0.84
C GLU A 47 2.69 -4.51 0.36
N LEU A 48 1.75 -5.45 0.23
CA LEU A 48 0.87 -5.91 1.29
C LEU A 48 1.38 -7.24 1.86
N TYR A 49 1.42 -7.35 3.18
CA TYR A 49 1.97 -8.51 3.88
C TYR A 49 0.87 -9.47 4.34
N ASP A 50 1.15 -10.78 4.30
CA ASP A 50 0.29 -11.77 4.96
C ASP A 50 0.21 -11.44 6.46
N PRO A 51 -0.99 -11.32 7.04
CA PRO A 51 -1.13 -10.95 8.45
C PRO A 51 -0.78 -12.07 9.42
N ARG A 52 -0.60 -13.31 8.93
CA ARG A 52 -0.26 -14.45 9.77
C ARG A 52 1.27 -14.44 9.96
N PRO A 53 1.74 -14.27 11.21
CA PRO A 53 3.17 -14.13 11.48
C PRO A 53 3.93 -15.39 11.07
N PHE A 54 5.15 -15.21 10.58
CA PHE A 54 6.10 -16.27 10.20
C PHE A 54 5.67 -17.13 9.01
N THR A 55 4.60 -16.77 8.29
CA THR A 55 4.21 -17.49 7.07
C THR A 55 5.21 -17.30 5.92
N GLU A 56 6.03 -16.26 5.98
CA GLU A 56 7.15 -16.01 5.08
C GLU A 56 8.36 -16.93 5.30
N MET A 57 8.39 -17.66 6.42
CA MET A 57 9.48 -18.59 6.78
C MET A 57 9.33 -19.98 6.15
N VAL A 58 8.22 -20.21 5.44
CA VAL A 58 7.91 -21.49 4.81
C VAL A 58 7.21 -21.25 3.48
N ASP A 59 7.50 -22.09 2.48
CA ASP A 59 6.76 -22.06 1.22
C ASP A 59 5.34 -22.61 1.43
N VAL A 60 4.35 -21.72 1.43
CA VAL A 60 2.95 -22.11 1.54
C VAL A 60 2.34 -22.27 0.14
N PRO A 61 1.67 -23.39 -0.18
CA PRO A 61 0.99 -23.57 -1.44
C PRO A 61 -0.18 -22.58 -1.61
N GLY A 62 -0.29 -21.97 -2.78
CA GLY A 62 -1.39 -21.07 -3.15
C GLY A 62 -1.10 -19.59 -2.92
N LYS A 63 -1.57 -18.72 -3.82
CA LYS A 63 -1.47 -17.27 -3.67
C LYS A 63 -2.65 -16.72 -2.87
N PRO A 64 -2.46 -15.72 -1.99
CA PRO A 64 -1.21 -15.06 -1.61
C PRO A 64 -0.63 -15.59 -0.28
N TYR A 65 -0.81 -16.87 0.05
CA TYR A 65 -0.43 -17.38 1.37
C TYR A 65 1.09 -17.36 1.57
N GLY A 66 1.56 -16.75 2.67
CA GLY A 66 3.00 -16.59 2.95
C GLY A 66 3.75 -15.71 1.95
N GLN A 67 3.04 -15.12 0.97
CA GLN A 67 3.61 -14.29 -0.08
C GLN A 67 3.12 -12.85 0.06
N ARG A 68 3.96 -11.92 -0.38
CA ARG A 68 3.61 -10.50 -0.42
C ARG A 68 2.84 -10.19 -1.69
N ILE A 69 1.82 -9.35 -1.59
CA ILE A 69 1.08 -8.85 -2.76
C ILE A 69 1.70 -7.52 -3.17
N VAL A 70 2.31 -7.48 -4.36
CA VAL A 70 2.92 -6.27 -4.92
C VAL A 70 1.94 -5.59 -5.86
N ILE A 71 1.57 -4.36 -5.51
CA ILE A 71 0.72 -3.48 -6.31
C ILE A 71 1.61 -2.41 -6.94
N ARG A 72 1.62 -2.39 -8.26
CA ARG A 72 2.35 -1.40 -9.05
C ARG A 72 1.51 -0.14 -9.22
N PRO A 73 2.07 1.06 -8.99
CA PRO A 73 1.35 2.30 -9.18
C PRO A 73 1.05 2.50 -10.66
N GLU A 74 -0.22 2.71 -10.98
CA GLU A 74 -0.69 3.06 -12.32
C GLU A 74 -1.64 4.24 -12.19
N PRO A 75 -1.48 5.33 -12.97
CA PRO A 75 -2.40 6.46 -12.91
C PRO A 75 -3.86 6.03 -13.07
N GLY A 76 -4.72 6.46 -12.15
CA GLY A 76 -6.13 6.06 -12.11
C GLY A 76 -6.43 4.82 -11.28
N LEU A 77 -5.43 4.03 -10.88
CA LEU A 77 -5.64 2.87 -10.01
C LEU A 77 -6.07 3.32 -8.61
N LEU A 78 -7.20 2.77 -8.15
CA LEU A 78 -7.65 2.86 -6.77
C LEU A 78 -7.56 1.47 -6.14
N ILE A 79 -6.92 1.40 -4.98
CA ILE A 79 -6.89 0.19 -4.17
C ILE A 79 -7.54 0.42 -2.80
N LEU A 80 -8.13 -0.64 -2.27
CA LEU A 80 -8.74 -0.71 -0.95
C LEU A 80 -8.28 -2.00 -0.26
N PHE A 81 -7.88 -1.90 0.99
CA PHE A 81 -7.43 -3.05 1.79
C PHE A 81 -7.79 -2.83 3.27
N PRO A 82 -7.86 -3.90 4.09
CA PRO A 82 -8.18 -3.75 5.51
C PRO A 82 -7.14 -2.87 6.22
N GLY A 83 -7.57 -1.93 7.06
CA GLY A 83 -6.66 -0.94 7.66
C GLY A 83 -5.61 -1.55 8.60
N TRP A 84 -5.88 -2.73 9.14
CA TRP A 84 -4.95 -3.49 9.98
C TRP A 84 -3.83 -4.19 9.19
N LEU A 85 -3.94 -4.31 7.86
CA LEU A 85 -2.98 -5.02 7.03
C LEU A 85 -1.67 -4.24 6.96
N TYR A 86 -0.58 -4.89 7.37
CA TYR A 86 0.75 -4.29 7.25
C TYR A 86 1.12 -4.10 5.78
N HIS A 87 1.68 -2.94 5.48
CA HIS A 87 2.10 -2.58 4.14
C HIS A 87 3.33 -1.67 4.14
N PHE A 88 4.07 -1.73 3.04
CA PHE A 88 5.30 -0.96 2.81
C PHE A 88 5.24 -0.30 1.43
N VAL A 89 5.74 0.93 1.32
CA VAL A 89 5.96 1.55 0.00
C VAL A 89 7.45 1.53 -0.25
N HIS A 90 7.86 0.80 -1.29
CA HIS A 90 9.25 0.68 -1.70
C HIS A 90 9.81 2.04 -2.15
N PRO A 91 11.12 2.28 -1.98
CA PRO A 91 11.76 3.50 -2.44
C PRO A 91 11.45 3.82 -3.89
N VAL A 92 11.08 5.06 -4.17
CA VAL A 92 10.89 5.53 -5.54
C VAL A 92 12.26 5.63 -6.22
N ASP A 93 12.36 5.10 -7.43
CA ASP A 93 13.56 5.17 -8.26
C ASP A 93 13.22 5.75 -9.64
N SER A 94 12.82 7.02 -9.64
CA SER A 94 12.42 7.77 -10.82
C SER A 94 12.70 9.26 -10.61
N ASP A 95 12.97 10.00 -11.68
CA ASP A 95 13.07 11.46 -11.64
C ASP A 95 11.70 12.13 -11.57
N GLU A 96 10.65 11.42 -12.00
CA GLU A 96 9.27 11.86 -11.87
C GLU A 96 8.68 11.42 -10.51
N PRO A 97 7.90 12.29 -9.83
CA PRO A 97 7.39 11.97 -8.50
C PRO A 97 6.28 10.92 -8.54
N ARG A 98 6.23 10.01 -7.57
CA ARG A 98 5.04 9.18 -7.32
C ARG A 98 4.03 10.01 -6.53
N ILE A 99 2.85 10.28 -7.11
CA ILE A 99 1.80 11.09 -6.49
C ILE A 99 0.59 10.22 -6.18
N SER A 100 0.18 10.19 -4.92
CA SER A 100 -0.97 9.39 -4.48
C SER A 100 -1.82 10.10 -3.44
N ILE A 101 -3.12 9.79 -3.44
CA ILE A 101 -4.07 10.20 -2.41
C ILE A 101 -4.37 8.97 -1.56
N ALA A 102 -3.85 8.95 -0.34
CA ALA A 102 -4.14 7.90 0.62
C ALA A 102 -5.34 8.29 1.48
N PHE A 103 -6.09 7.31 1.97
CA PHE A 103 -7.23 7.56 2.84
C PHE A 103 -7.50 6.41 3.80
N ASN A 104 -8.16 6.75 4.90
CA ASN A 104 -8.68 5.84 5.89
C ASN A 104 -10.20 5.99 5.97
N SER A 105 -10.89 4.84 6.01
CA SER A 105 -12.32 4.71 6.25
C SER A 105 -12.54 4.14 7.65
N ILE A 106 -12.97 5.02 8.55
CA ILE A 106 -13.14 4.73 9.98
C ILE A 106 -14.61 4.44 10.25
N TRP A 107 -14.90 3.37 10.98
CA TRP A 107 -16.26 3.07 11.42
C TRP A 107 -16.65 4.05 12.53
N LYS A 108 -17.72 4.82 12.33
CA LYS A 108 -18.28 5.66 13.40
C LYS A 108 -19.00 4.77 14.40
N THR A 109 -18.53 4.76 15.64
CA THR A 109 -19.13 3.97 16.73
C THR A 109 -20.30 4.66 17.42
N VAL A 110 -20.56 5.93 17.15
CA VAL A 110 -21.78 6.68 17.49
C VAL A 110 -21.97 7.84 16.51
#